data_AF-A0A9X4B0X3-F1
#
_entry.id   AF-A0A9X4B0X3-F1
#
_cell.length_a   1.000
_cell.length_b   1.000
_cell.length_c   1.000
_cell.angle_alpha   90.00
_cell.angle_beta   90.00
_cell.angle_gamma   90.00
#
_symmetry.space_group_name_H-M   'P 1'
#
loop_
_entity.id
_entity.type
_entity.pdbx_description
1 polymer ?
#
loop_
_entity_poly.entity_id
_entity_poly.type
_entity_poly.pdbx_seq_one_letter_code
_entity_poly.pdbx_strand_id
1 'polypeptide(L)'
;MVQLCDFVVAGFAVQCALIAGCGASASQVEEDVGESEATIETGDFVSIESYNLRGYYLRHRNYLGELTTISSGLDRADATFRLVPGLANTACYSFESSNFPGYYLRHQDFRIKLHPYAGDSLYRNDATFCMRPSIQPGVGTPWVSFESYNLPGYYLRHANYHFFIGNQGGPFREDATFQLVDPL
;
A
#
# COMPACT_ATOMS: atom_id res chain seq x y z
N MET A 1 -38.17 20.09 -22.37
CA MET A 1 -38.40 18.75 -21.78
C MET A 1 -37.74 17.79 -22.76
N VAL A 2 -36.57 17.20 -22.54
CA VAL A 2 -35.91 16.68 -21.33
C VAL A 2 -34.38 16.66 -21.56
N GLN A 3 -33.64 17.13 -20.54
CA GLN A 3 -32.30 16.72 -20.07
C GLN A 3 -31.08 16.71 -21.01
N LEU A 4 -30.24 17.73 -20.81
CA LEU A 4 -28.78 17.62 -20.85
C LEU A 4 -28.31 16.80 -19.63
N CYS A 5 -27.30 15.95 -19.81
CA CYS A 5 -26.05 16.07 -19.06
C CYS A 5 -25.00 15.13 -19.65
N ASP A 6 -23.89 15.76 -20.00
CA ASP A 6 -22.67 15.24 -20.59
C ASP A 6 -21.99 14.17 -19.73
N PHE A 7 -21.44 13.15 -20.40
CA PHE A 7 -20.20 12.49 -19.99
C PHE A 7 -19.49 12.02 -21.25
N VAL A 8 -18.71 12.91 -21.85
CA VAL A 8 -17.70 12.55 -22.85
C VAL A 8 -16.38 12.39 -22.10
N VAL A 9 -16.02 11.15 -21.81
CA VAL A 9 -14.61 10.76 -21.75
C VAL A 9 -14.25 10.29 -23.15
N ALA A 10 -13.28 10.99 -23.74
CA ALA A 10 -12.45 10.65 -24.92
C ALA A 10 -12.33 11.91 -25.79
N GLY A 11 -11.39 12.77 -25.43
CA GLY A 11 -10.90 13.80 -26.35
C GLY A 11 -10.15 13.13 -27.49
N PHE A 12 -10.78 13.06 -28.66
CA PHE A 12 -10.14 12.88 -29.96
C PHE A 12 -10.69 13.96 -30.90
N ALA A 13 -9.81 14.77 -31.47
CA ALA A 13 -10.07 15.62 -32.64
C ALA A 13 -8.71 16.25 -33.05
N VAL A 14 -8.21 16.36 -34.28
CA VAL A 14 -8.66 16.19 -35.69
C VAL A 14 -7.32 16.05 -36.48
N GLN A 15 -7.17 15.28 -37.57
CA GLN A 15 -7.59 15.67 -38.92
C GLN A 15 -7.44 14.54 -39.94
N CYS A 16 -8.48 14.34 -40.74
CA CYS A 16 -8.50 13.47 -41.90
C CYS A 16 -8.15 14.31 -43.14
N ALA A 17 -7.14 13.89 -43.90
CA ALA A 17 -6.88 14.36 -45.26
C ALA A 17 -6.72 13.14 -46.16
N LEU A 18 -7.59 13.04 -47.18
CA LEU A 18 -7.52 12.05 -48.25
C LEU A 18 -6.26 12.27 -49.10
N ILE A 19 -5.58 11.18 -49.51
CA ILE A 19 -5.03 10.95 -50.86
C ILE A 19 -4.71 9.45 -51.00
N ALA A 20 -4.94 8.95 -52.21
CA ALA A 20 -4.99 7.56 -52.62
C ALA A 20 -3.64 6.80 -52.64
N GLY A 21 -3.73 5.48 -52.41
CA GLY A 21 -2.89 4.48 -53.07
C GLY A 21 -1.60 4.05 -52.37
N CYS A 22 -1.76 3.17 -51.37
CA CYS A 22 -0.80 2.21 -50.79
C CYS A 22 0.69 2.43 -51.17
N GLY A 23 1.36 3.29 -50.40
CA GLY A 23 2.79 3.59 -50.50
C GLY A 23 3.62 2.78 -49.51
N ALA A 24 4.79 2.33 -49.97
CA ALA A 24 5.91 1.94 -49.13
C ALA A 24 6.57 3.19 -48.50
N SER A 25 7.00 3.13 -47.25
CA SER A 25 8.26 3.72 -46.76
C SER A 25 8.45 3.49 -45.26
N ALA A 26 9.71 3.31 -44.86
CA ALA A 26 10.22 3.32 -43.51
C ALA A 26 10.15 4.73 -42.86
N SER A 27 10.02 4.77 -41.53
CA SER A 27 10.82 5.64 -40.62
C SER A 27 10.44 5.37 -39.16
N GLN A 28 11.45 5.38 -38.28
CA GLN A 28 11.36 5.16 -36.84
C GLN A 28 10.72 6.33 -36.09
N VAL A 29 10.06 6.04 -34.95
CA VAL A 29 9.80 6.96 -33.82
C VAL A 29 9.67 6.07 -32.56
N GLU A 30 10.77 5.89 -31.82
CA GLU A 30 11.12 6.54 -30.54
C GLU A 30 10.68 5.73 -29.32
N GLU A 31 11.68 5.45 -28.50
CA GLU A 31 11.68 4.71 -27.25
C GLU A 31 10.87 5.51 -26.23
N ASP A 32 9.67 5.01 -25.90
CA ASP A 32 8.86 5.57 -24.82
C ASP A 32 9.55 5.26 -23.50
N VAL A 33 10.29 6.24 -22.98
CA VAL A 33 10.74 6.25 -21.59
C VAL A 33 9.49 6.45 -20.75
N GLY A 34 8.79 5.34 -20.50
CA GLY A 34 7.73 5.29 -19.52
C GLY A 34 8.31 5.80 -18.20
N GLU A 35 7.81 6.94 -17.74
CA GLU A 35 7.84 7.25 -16.32
C GLU A 35 7.20 6.06 -15.63
N SER A 36 8.04 5.15 -15.14
CA SER A 36 7.58 4.01 -14.37
C SER A 36 6.94 4.60 -13.12
N GLU A 37 5.61 4.70 -13.12
CA GLU A 37 4.87 4.73 -11.87
C GLU A 37 5.47 3.60 -11.05
N ALA A 38 6.11 3.94 -9.92
CA ALA A 38 6.77 2.95 -9.08
C ALA A 38 5.70 1.98 -8.60
N THR A 39 5.53 0.87 -9.31
CA THR A 39 4.66 -0.21 -8.88
C THR A 39 5.39 -0.83 -7.71
N ILE A 40 4.82 -0.72 -6.51
CA ILE A 40 5.39 -1.37 -5.33
C ILE A 40 5.26 -2.87 -5.55
N GLU A 41 6.39 -3.51 -5.85
CA GLU A 41 6.44 -4.93 -6.12
C GLU A 41 6.83 -5.70 -4.85
N THR A 42 6.58 -7.00 -4.90
CA THR A 42 7.13 -7.89 -3.89
C THR A 42 8.65 -7.86 -3.94
N GLY A 43 9.28 -7.64 -2.80
CA GLY A 43 10.73 -7.58 -2.63
C GLY A 43 11.23 -6.18 -2.28
N ASP A 44 10.43 -5.15 -2.56
CA ASP A 44 10.77 -3.75 -2.31
C ASP A 44 10.76 -3.42 -0.82
N PHE A 45 11.60 -2.47 -0.44
CA PHE A 45 11.56 -1.85 0.87
C PHE A 45 10.67 -0.61 0.81
N VAL A 46 9.77 -0.49 1.78
CA VAL A 46 8.76 0.57 1.83
C VAL A 46 8.63 1.13 3.24
N SER A 47 8.17 2.37 3.33
CA SER A 47 7.61 2.94 4.55
C SER A 47 6.11 3.13 4.38
N ILE A 48 5.35 2.99 5.47
CA ILE A 48 3.87 3.07 5.44
C ILE A 48 3.46 4.37 6.12
N GLU A 49 2.98 5.34 5.35
CA GLU A 49 2.56 6.65 5.84
C GLU A 49 1.05 6.71 6.10
N SER A 50 0.65 7.35 7.20
CA SER A 50 -0.75 7.56 7.56
C SER A 50 -1.46 8.56 6.62
N TYR A 51 -2.75 8.33 6.38
CA TYR A 51 -3.61 9.25 5.63
C TYR A 51 -3.92 10.54 6.40
N ASN A 52 -4.55 10.42 7.57
CA ASN A 52 -5.00 11.57 8.37
C ASN A 52 -3.90 12.22 9.22
N LEU A 53 -2.78 11.54 9.46
CA LEU A 53 -1.61 12.06 10.17
C LEU A 53 -0.39 12.08 9.25
N ARG A 54 -0.38 13.04 8.31
CA ARG A 54 0.72 13.21 7.34
C ARG A 54 2.06 13.42 8.04
N GLY A 55 3.12 12.81 7.52
CA GLY A 55 4.45 12.79 8.14
C GLY A 55 4.59 11.81 9.31
N TYR A 56 3.54 11.04 9.63
CA TYR A 56 3.63 9.93 10.58
C TYR A 56 3.63 8.58 9.85
N TYR A 57 4.48 7.69 10.33
CA TYR A 57 4.74 6.40 9.69
C TYR A 57 4.59 5.26 10.68
N LEU A 58 4.18 4.10 10.17
CA LEU A 58 4.33 2.84 10.90
C LEU A 58 5.81 2.57 11.11
N ARG A 59 6.19 2.32 12.35
CA ARG A 59 7.49 1.80 12.71
C ARG A 59 7.36 0.83 13.87
N HIS A 60 8.37 -0.01 14.07
CA HIS A 60 8.42 -0.79 15.30
C HIS A 60 9.12 0.00 16.44
N ARG A 61 8.69 -0.19 17.69
CA ARG A 61 9.42 0.23 18.90
C ARG A 61 9.18 -0.79 19.98
N ASN A 62 10.24 -1.28 20.64
CA ASN A 62 10.10 -2.30 21.68
C ASN A 62 9.23 -3.49 21.20
N TYR A 63 9.40 -3.90 19.94
CA TYR A 63 8.62 -4.97 19.28
C TYR A 63 7.12 -4.69 19.10
N LEU A 64 6.67 -3.44 19.23
CA LEU A 64 5.28 -3.02 19.01
C LEU A 64 5.19 -2.10 17.78
N GLY A 65 4.10 -2.19 17.03
CA GLY A 65 3.82 -1.28 15.92
C GLY A 65 3.33 0.07 16.44
N GLU A 66 4.08 1.14 16.17
CA GLU A 66 3.81 2.50 16.62
C GLU A 66 3.70 3.45 15.43
N LEU A 67 2.92 4.51 15.61
CA LEU A 67 2.79 5.60 14.66
C LEU A 67 3.57 6.81 15.18
N THR A 68 4.64 7.22 14.49
CA THR A 68 5.41 8.41 14.87
C THR A 68 5.95 9.17 13.67
N THR A 69 6.43 10.38 13.92
CA THR A 69 7.38 11.04 13.03
C THR A 69 8.73 10.34 13.05
N ILE A 70 9.54 10.52 12.00
CA ILE A 70 10.84 9.89 11.82
C ILE A 70 11.92 10.97 11.87
N SER A 71 12.89 10.81 12.76
CA SER A 71 13.86 11.88 13.09
C SER A 71 15.31 11.44 13.09
N SER A 72 15.57 10.13 13.07
CA SER A 72 16.91 9.55 13.17
C SER A 72 17.11 8.42 12.18
N GLY A 73 18.37 8.01 11.95
CA GLY A 73 18.68 6.82 11.14
C GLY A 73 18.10 5.53 11.73
N LEU A 74 18.00 5.45 13.07
CA LEU A 74 17.36 4.31 13.73
C LEU A 74 15.84 4.31 13.48
N ASP A 75 15.17 5.47 13.60
CA ASP A 75 13.73 5.57 13.32
C ASP A 75 13.43 5.16 11.87
N ARG A 76 14.28 5.56 10.91
CA ARG A 76 14.16 5.16 9.49
C ARG A 76 14.24 3.66 9.31
N ALA A 77 15.25 3.03 9.93
CA ALA A 77 15.43 1.59 9.89
C ALA A 77 14.23 0.86 10.54
N ASP A 78 13.69 1.40 11.65
CA ASP A 78 12.51 0.87 12.32
C ASP A 78 11.21 1.04 11.53
N ALA A 79 11.15 2.04 10.66
CA ALA A 79 10.01 2.38 9.80
C ALA A 79 10.07 1.73 8.41
N THR A 80 11.17 1.05 8.08
CA THR A 80 11.39 0.45 6.78
C THR A 80 11.14 -1.05 6.83
N PHE A 81 10.22 -1.50 5.97
CA PHE A 81 9.82 -2.90 5.87
C PHE A 81 9.99 -3.40 4.45
N ARG A 82 10.47 -4.63 4.30
CA ARG A 82 10.43 -5.34 3.03
C ARG A 82 9.04 -5.93 2.83
N LEU A 83 8.41 -5.61 1.71
CA LEU A 83 7.17 -6.25 1.29
C LEU A 83 7.49 -7.62 0.70
N VAL A 84 6.96 -8.69 1.28
CA VAL A 84 7.18 -10.06 0.79
C VAL A 84 5.83 -10.74 0.48
N PRO A 85 5.79 -11.85 -0.30
CA PRO A 85 4.57 -12.60 -0.47
C PRO A 85 4.03 -13.00 0.91
N GLY A 86 2.71 -12.93 1.07
CA GLY A 86 2.07 -13.26 2.32
C GLY A 86 2.44 -14.66 2.78
N LEU A 87 2.88 -14.77 4.04
CA LEU A 87 3.37 -16.02 4.60
C LEU A 87 2.28 -17.12 4.56
N ALA A 88 1.01 -16.76 4.69
CA ALA A 88 -0.11 -17.69 4.55
C ALA A 88 -0.71 -17.77 3.14
N ASN A 89 -0.57 -16.69 2.35
CA ASN A 89 -1.14 -16.60 1.02
C ASN A 89 -0.33 -15.62 0.15
N THR A 90 0.24 -16.13 -0.95
CA THR A 90 1.11 -15.37 -1.85
C THR A 90 0.40 -14.30 -2.67
N ALA A 91 -0.94 -14.27 -2.69
CA ALA A 91 -1.72 -13.19 -3.29
C ALA A 91 -1.92 -11.99 -2.34
N CYS A 92 -1.51 -12.13 -1.08
CA CYS A 92 -1.47 -11.08 -0.08
C CYS A 92 0.00 -10.81 0.31
N TYR A 93 0.23 -9.98 1.33
CA TYR A 93 1.56 -9.53 1.69
C TYR A 93 1.89 -9.76 3.16
N SER A 94 3.17 -9.88 3.46
CA SER A 94 3.73 -9.79 4.80
C SER A 94 4.82 -8.72 4.83
N PHE A 95 5.00 -8.09 5.99
CA PHE A 95 5.98 -7.01 6.17
C PHE A 95 7.14 -7.51 7.02
N GLU A 96 8.29 -7.73 6.39
CA GLU A 96 9.53 -8.09 7.09
C GLU A 96 10.27 -6.82 7.52
N SER A 97 10.80 -6.77 8.74
CA SER A 97 11.60 -5.63 9.18
C SER A 97 12.93 -5.57 8.43
N SER A 98 13.33 -4.37 7.99
CA SER A 98 14.63 -4.16 7.33
C SER A 98 15.82 -4.33 8.28
N ASN A 99 15.68 -3.90 9.53
CA ASN A 99 16.75 -3.95 10.53
C ASN A 99 16.69 -5.16 11.48
N PHE A 100 15.60 -5.93 11.44
CA PHE A 100 15.48 -7.24 12.09
C PHE A 100 15.07 -8.31 11.05
N PRO A 101 15.99 -8.79 10.19
CA PRO A 101 15.69 -9.84 9.22
C PRO A 101 15.10 -11.08 9.89
N GLY A 102 14.09 -11.68 9.26
CA GLY A 102 13.32 -12.79 9.81
C GLY A 102 12.29 -12.41 10.87
N TYR A 103 12.09 -11.11 11.15
CA TYR A 103 10.99 -10.61 11.97
C TYR A 103 9.92 -10.00 11.07
N TYR A 104 8.66 -10.30 11.38
CA TYR A 104 7.51 -9.82 10.62
C TYR A 104 6.54 -9.06 11.51
N LEU A 105 5.85 -8.09 10.91
CA LEU A 105 4.66 -7.52 11.53
C LEU A 105 3.54 -8.56 11.52
N ARG A 106 2.94 -8.75 12.69
CA ARG A 106 1.77 -9.61 12.86
C ARG A 106 0.81 -9.00 13.84
N HIS A 107 -0.47 -9.33 13.72
CA HIS A 107 -1.40 -9.04 14.80
C HIS A 107 -1.32 -10.12 15.89
N GLN A 108 -1.53 -9.71 17.14
CA GLN A 108 -1.72 -10.59 18.29
C GLN A 108 -2.56 -9.85 19.31
N ASP A 109 -3.66 -10.46 19.76
CA ASP A 109 -4.64 -9.77 20.63
C ASP A 109 -5.10 -8.44 20.01
N PHE A 110 -5.25 -8.42 18.67
CA PHE A 110 -5.50 -7.24 17.83
C PHE A 110 -4.40 -6.18 17.80
N ARG A 111 -3.34 -6.28 18.60
CA ARG A 111 -2.18 -5.35 18.58
C ARG A 111 -1.19 -5.77 17.50
N ILE A 112 -0.64 -4.81 16.76
CA ILE A 112 0.46 -5.08 15.83
C ILE A 112 1.77 -5.18 16.61
N LYS A 113 2.49 -6.29 16.40
CA LYS A 113 3.77 -6.60 17.02
C LYS A 113 4.78 -6.97 15.96
N LEU A 114 6.05 -6.63 16.18
CA LEU A 114 7.18 -7.18 15.45
C LEU A 114 7.65 -8.44 16.16
N HIS A 115 7.69 -9.58 15.47
CA HIS A 115 7.99 -10.86 16.12
C HIS A 115 8.86 -11.75 15.23
N PRO A 116 9.82 -12.51 15.78
CA PRO A 116 10.60 -13.45 14.97
C PRO A 116 9.69 -14.51 14.35
N TYR A 117 10.01 -14.95 13.15
CA TYR A 117 9.27 -16.01 12.46
C TYR A 117 9.24 -17.29 13.29
N ALA A 118 8.04 -17.77 13.62
CA ALA A 118 7.83 -18.99 14.41
C ALA A 118 7.45 -20.20 13.56
N GLY A 119 7.04 -20.01 12.30
CA GLY A 119 6.76 -21.09 11.35
C GLY A 119 5.48 -21.89 11.58
N ASP A 120 4.69 -21.59 12.60
CA ASP A 120 3.37 -22.20 12.76
C ASP A 120 2.30 -21.51 11.87
N SER A 121 1.18 -22.20 11.65
CA SER A 121 0.12 -21.70 10.77
C SER A 121 -0.56 -20.45 11.30
N LEU A 122 -0.73 -20.33 12.63
CA LEU A 122 -1.34 -19.16 13.25
C LEU A 122 -0.47 -17.93 13.03
N TYR A 123 0.85 -18.05 13.24
CA TYR A 123 1.80 -16.98 12.95
C TYR A 123 1.69 -16.50 11.50
N ARG A 124 1.72 -17.42 10.53
CA ARG A 124 1.65 -17.05 9.10
C ARG A 124 0.33 -16.33 8.78
N ASN A 125 -0.77 -16.82 9.35
CA ASN A 125 -2.09 -16.22 9.21
C ASN A 125 -2.15 -14.81 9.82
N ASP A 126 -1.60 -14.62 11.01
CA ASP A 126 -1.57 -13.35 11.74
C ASP A 126 -0.64 -12.30 11.10
N ALA A 127 0.39 -12.78 10.39
CA ALA A 127 1.38 -11.95 9.71
C ALA A 127 1.04 -11.66 8.23
N THR A 128 -0.11 -12.11 7.74
CA THR A 128 -0.53 -11.90 6.34
C THR A 128 -1.65 -10.86 6.26
N PHE A 129 -1.44 -9.86 5.41
CA PHE A 129 -2.37 -8.77 5.15
C PHE A 129 -2.61 -8.61 3.65
N CYS A 130 -3.87 -8.54 3.25
CA CYS A 130 -4.27 -8.35 1.87
C CYS A 130 -4.46 -6.86 1.60
N MET A 131 -3.67 -6.32 0.67
CA MET A 131 -3.79 -4.92 0.25
C MET A 131 -5.11 -4.74 -0.52
N ARG A 132 -5.87 -3.72 -0.16
CA ARG A 132 -7.16 -3.36 -0.75
C ARG A 132 -7.12 -1.90 -1.20
N PRO A 133 -7.97 -1.50 -2.16
CA PRO A 133 -8.31 -0.09 -2.33
C PRO A 133 -8.71 0.51 -0.97
N SER A 134 -8.35 1.78 -0.76
CA SER A 134 -8.71 2.53 0.44
C SER A 134 -10.18 2.35 0.80
N ILE A 135 -10.45 2.07 2.09
CA ILE A 135 -11.83 2.01 2.62
C ILE A 135 -12.41 3.39 2.94
N GLN A 136 -11.60 4.45 2.85
CA GLN A 136 -12.03 5.83 3.04
C GLN A 136 -12.80 6.35 1.81
N PRO A 137 -14.06 6.81 1.96
CA PRO A 137 -14.85 7.31 0.85
C PRO A 137 -14.19 8.49 0.15
N GLY A 138 -14.23 8.49 -1.19
CA GLY A 138 -13.67 9.57 -2.00
C GLY A 138 -12.15 9.59 -2.08
N VAL A 139 -11.47 8.56 -1.55
CA VAL A 139 -10.01 8.43 -1.59
C VAL A 139 -9.63 7.23 -2.46
N GLY A 140 -8.90 7.50 -3.54
CA GLY A 140 -8.38 6.52 -4.49
C GLY A 140 -6.88 6.27 -4.34
N THR A 141 -6.22 5.86 -5.42
CA THR A 141 -4.75 5.71 -5.45
C THR A 141 -4.04 7.03 -5.09
N PRO A 142 -2.86 6.99 -4.43
CA PRO A 142 -2.07 5.82 -4.05
C PRO A 142 -2.49 5.18 -2.70
N TRP A 143 -3.66 5.55 -2.17
CA TRP A 143 -4.07 5.14 -0.85
C TRP A 143 -4.70 3.75 -0.82
N VAL A 144 -4.30 2.98 0.19
CA VAL A 144 -4.68 1.58 0.37
C VAL A 144 -5.07 1.30 1.82
N SER A 145 -5.75 0.18 2.01
CA SER A 145 -6.05 -0.39 3.33
C SER A 145 -5.55 -1.84 3.37
N PHE A 146 -5.05 -2.28 4.52
CA PHE A 146 -4.51 -3.63 4.68
C PHE A 146 -5.47 -4.48 5.50
N GLU A 147 -6.19 -5.39 4.84
CA GLU A 147 -7.12 -6.32 5.49
C GLU A 147 -6.35 -7.51 6.07
N SER A 148 -6.66 -7.93 7.30
CA SER A 148 -6.11 -9.15 7.88
C SER A 148 -6.58 -10.38 7.11
N TYR A 149 -5.65 -11.28 6.77
CA TYR A 149 -5.96 -12.49 6.02
C TYR A 149 -6.89 -13.45 6.79
N ASN A 150 -6.63 -13.67 8.08
CA ASN A 150 -7.38 -14.62 8.91
C ASN A 150 -8.57 -14.01 9.65
N LEU A 151 -8.72 -12.69 9.62
CA LEU A 151 -9.86 -11.97 10.18
C LEU A 151 -10.46 -11.01 9.13
N PRO A 152 -11.26 -11.53 8.18
CA PRO A 152 -11.90 -10.70 7.16
C PRO A 152 -12.72 -9.55 7.76
N GLY A 153 -12.64 -8.37 7.15
CA GLY A 153 -13.25 -7.15 7.65
C GLY A 153 -12.47 -6.43 8.77
N TYR A 154 -11.39 -7.02 9.30
CA TYR A 154 -10.45 -6.32 10.18
C TYR A 154 -9.29 -5.77 9.37
N TYR A 155 -8.97 -4.49 9.56
CA TYR A 155 -7.94 -3.77 8.84
C TYR A 155 -6.86 -3.28 9.80
N LEU A 156 -5.62 -3.28 9.32
CA LEU A 156 -4.55 -2.51 9.94
C LEU A 156 -5.03 -1.07 10.13
N ARG A 157 -4.90 -0.53 11.34
CA ARG A 157 -5.23 0.85 11.66
C ARG A 157 -4.38 1.38 12.79
N HIS A 158 -4.13 2.69 12.80
CA HIS A 158 -3.59 3.34 14.00
C HIS A 158 -4.72 3.76 14.94
N ALA A 159 -4.42 3.90 16.23
CA ALA A 159 -5.30 4.49 17.22
C ALA A 159 -4.44 4.94 18.41
N ASN A 160 -4.52 6.20 18.82
CA ASN A 160 -3.70 6.76 19.90
C ASN A 160 -2.19 6.50 19.71
N TYR A 161 -1.69 6.69 18.47
CA TYR A 161 -0.29 6.45 18.08
C TYR A 161 0.20 5.00 18.14
N HIS A 162 -0.73 4.05 18.27
CA HIS A 162 -0.48 2.62 18.34
C HIS A 162 -1.17 1.90 17.17
N PHE A 163 -0.52 0.93 16.53
CA PHE A 163 -1.14 0.07 15.51
C PHE A 163 -1.87 -1.16 16.03
N PHE A 164 -3.04 -1.40 15.45
CA PHE A 164 -3.91 -2.53 15.70
C PHE A 164 -4.47 -3.07 14.39
N ILE A 165 -5.14 -4.21 14.47
CA ILE A 165 -6.22 -4.52 13.53
C ILE A 165 -7.56 -4.14 14.16
N GLY A 166 -8.50 -3.64 13.35
CA GLY A 166 -9.83 -3.27 13.80
C GLY A 166 -10.81 -3.16 12.65
N ASN A 167 -12.10 -3.09 12.96
CA ASN A 167 -13.17 -2.98 11.96
C ASN A 167 -14.12 -1.80 12.21
N GLN A 168 -13.92 -1.06 13.31
CA GLN A 168 -14.75 0.06 13.75
C GLN A 168 -14.04 0.90 14.82
N GLY A 169 -14.72 1.98 15.24
CA GLY A 169 -14.33 2.89 16.32
C GLY A 169 -13.51 4.09 15.84
N GLY A 170 -13.71 5.26 16.46
CA GLY A 170 -13.01 6.49 16.08
C GLY A 170 -13.21 6.87 14.60
N PRO A 171 -12.29 7.64 14.00
CA PRO A 171 -12.24 7.89 12.56
C PRO A 171 -11.68 6.68 11.80
N PHE A 172 -12.26 5.50 12.03
CA PHE A 172 -11.73 4.18 11.63
C PHE A 172 -11.18 4.13 10.20
N ARG A 173 -11.94 4.64 9.23
CA ARG A 173 -11.58 4.53 7.81
C ARG A 173 -10.36 5.37 7.46
N GLU A 174 -10.23 6.55 8.06
CA GLU A 174 -9.05 7.39 7.92
C GLU A 174 -7.83 6.76 8.60
N ASP A 175 -8.05 6.19 9.80
CA ASP A 175 -7.01 5.52 10.57
C ASP A 175 -6.50 4.23 9.92
N ALA A 176 -7.31 3.61 9.06
CA ALA A 176 -7.03 2.39 8.31
C ALA A 176 -6.59 2.65 6.86
N THR A 177 -6.31 3.90 6.52
CA THR A 177 -5.87 4.30 5.17
C THR A 177 -4.42 4.77 5.20
N PHE A 178 -3.62 4.21 4.31
CA PHE A 178 -2.17 4.44 4.24
C PHE A 178 -1.71 4.58 2.81
N GLN A 179 -0.52 5.11 2.60
CA GLN A 179 0.21 4.97 1.35
C GLN A 179 1.55 4.30 1.61
N LEU A 180 1.99 3.50 0.63
CA LEU A 180 3.36 2.99 0.60
C LEU A 180 4.22 4.04 -0.09
N VAL A 181 5.33 4.39 0.54
CA VAL A 181 6.32 5.32 0.00
C VAL A 181 7.70 4.68 0.01
N ASP A 182 8.62 5.30 -0.71
CA ASP A 182 10.04 4.94 -0.69
C ASP A 182 10.57 4.85 0.76
N PRO A 183 11.55 3.98 1.01
CA PRO A 183 12.15 3.85 2.33
C PRO A 183 12.79 5.19 2.75
N LEU A 184 12.53 5.60 4.00
CA LEU A 184 12.85 6.93 4.52
C LEU A 184 14.33 7.18 4.79
#